data_AF-A0A9D3Z7Z3-F1
#
_entry.id   AF-A0A9D3Z7Z3-F1
#
_cell.length_a   1.000
_cell.length_b   1.000
_cell.length_c   1.000
_cell.angle_alpha   90.00
_cell.angle_beta   90.00
_cell.angle_gamma   90.00
#
_symmetry.space_group_name_H-M   'P 1'
#
loop_
_entity.id
_entity.type
_entity.pdbx_description
1 polymer ?
#
loop_
_entity_poly.entity_id
_entity_poly.type
_entity_poly.pdbx_seq_one_letter_code
_entity_poly.pdbx_strand_id
1 'polypeptide(L)'
;MFFPFDKQICRISFIDPSYGLSELVIVHVGNAVDMSKFAKNSQWTYIAGNVLSGSNIGNDPYLEIELHLGRRSEFYIVYIIIPVTLLGAVNNFVFLLPASSGERSSVAITVFLSFVVYLELVNRNIPLSSDPMAFIYYYLMNLMMYSSTVFFFCIMALRIHDRKGNIPLCIQKFVLYTQKRPCCKRRSNSVSDDAVVKIHPT
;
A
#
# COMPACT_ATOMS: atom_id res chain seq x y z
N MET A 1 -13.78 1.37 8.05
CA MET A 1 -13.92 2.43 7.02
C MET A 1 -13.45 1.89 5.67
N PHE A 2 -14.24 2.05 4.60
CA PHE A 2 -13.93 1.51 3.26
C PHE A 2 -13.22 2.57 2.41
N PHE A 3 -11.93 2.80 2.65
CA PHE A 3 -11.13 3.67 1.78
C PHE A 3 -10.77 2.93 0.48
N PRO A 4 -10.80 3.56 -0.72
CA PRO A 4 -11.13 4.96 -1.02
C PRO A 4 -12.62 5.21 -1.37
N PHE A 5 -13.50 4.25 -1.11
CA PHE A 5 -14.95 4.35 -1.39
C PHE A 5 -15.74 4.90 -0.20
N ASP A 6 -15.11 5.75 0.62
CA ASP A 6 -15.68 6.25 1.86
C ASP A 6 -16.66 7.41 1.60
N LYS A 7 -17.72 7.43 2.41
CA LYS A 7 -18.63 8.57 2.56
C LYS A 7 -18.37 9.19 3.92
N GLN A 8 -18.24 10.50 3.96
CA GLN A 8 -17.97 11.27 5.16
C GLN A 8 -19.12 12.23 5.43
N ILE A 9 -19.45 12.35 6.72
CA ILE A 9 -20.42 13.30 7.22
C ILE A 9 -19.64 14.37 7.98
N CYS A 10 -19.61 15.58 7.44
CA CYS A 10 -18.95 16.72 8.05
C CYS A 10 -20.01 17.64 8.65
N ARG A 11 -19.89 17.97 9.94
CA ARG A 11 -20.80 18.87 10.64
C ARG A 11 -20.09 20.18 10.92
N ILE A 12 -20.73 21.27 10.54
CA ILE A 12 -20.27 22.63 10.82
C ILE A 12 -21.30 23.25 11.76
N SER A 13 -20.90 23.50 13.00
CA SER A 13 -21.75 24.12 14.01
C SER A 13 -21.39 25.58 14.23
N PHE A 14 -22.41 26.44 14.24
CA PHE A 14 -22.33 27.83 14.66
C PHE A 14 -23.06 27.95 15.98
N ILE A 15 -22.37 28.48 16.99
CA ILE A 15 -22.88 28.64 18.35
C ILE A 15 -22.44 30.03 18.80
N ASP A 16 -23.37 30.80 19.35
CA ASP A 16 -23.04 32.03 20.07
C ASP A 16 -23.22 31.78 21.58
N PRO A 17 -22.13 31.70 22.35
CA PRO A 17 -22.20 31.46 23.79
C PRO A 17 -22.52 32.72 24.61
N SER A 18 -22.62 33.90 23.98
CA SER A 18 -22.77 35.18 24.67
C SER A 18 -24.24 35.55 24.93
N TYR A 19 -25.17 34.97 24.17
CA TYR A 19 -26.59 35.28 24.20
C TYR A 19 -27.42 34.02 24.45
N GLY A 20 -28.39 34.10 25.35
CA GLY A 20 -29.37 33.03 25.57
C GLY A 20 -30.50 33.05 24.53
N LEU A 21 -31.27 31.96 24.46
CA LEU A 21 -32.41 31.82 23.52
C LEU A 21 -33.49 32.90 23.64
N SER A 22 -33.59 33.59 24.79
CA SER A 22 -34.53 34.70 24.98
C SER A 22 -34.09 35.98 24.27
N GLU A 23 -32.80 36.12 23.97
CA GLU A 23 -32.20 37.33 23.39
C GLU A 23 -31.84 37.11 21.91
N LEU A 24 -31.41 35.89 21.55
CA LEU A 24 -31.00 35.53 20.20
C LEU A 24 -31.61 34.19 19.79
N VAL A 25 -32.29 34.18 18.65
CA VAL A 25 -32.77 32.95 18.00
C VAL A 25 -32.19 32.89 16.59
N ILE A 26 -31.46 31.81 16.30
CA ILE A 26 -30.93 31.57 14.97
C ILE A 26 -31.96 30.75 14.19
N VAL A 27 -32.40 31.27 13.05
CA VAL A 27 -33.35 30.62 12.15
C VAL A 27 -32.71 30.50 10.77
N HIS A 28 -32.80 29.32 10.16
CA HIS A 28 -32.36 29.12 8.78
C HIS A 28 -33.52 29.35 7.80
N VAL A 29 -33.21 29.83 6.60
CA VAL A 29 -34.17 29.99 5.51
C VAL A 29 -33.99 28.84 4.52
N GLY A 30 -34.93 27.90 4.54
CA GLY A 30 -34.91 26.72 3.67
C GLY A 30 -34.22 25.51 4.30
N ASN A 31 -34.64 24.31 3.92
CA ASN A 31 -34.20 23.05 4.55
C ASN A 31 -32.92 22.46 3.93
N ALA A 32 -32.39 23.10 2.88
CA ALA A 32 -31.28 22.58 2.09
C ALA A 32 -30.17 23.63 1.95
N VAL A 33 -28.94 23.17 1.87
CA VAL A 33 -27.77 24.00 1.61
C VAL A 33 -27.79 24.45 0.15
N ASP A 34 -27.80 25.76 -0.09
CA ASP A 34 -27.71 26.28 -1.46
C ASP A 34 -26.32 25.99 -2.05
N MET A 35 -26.31 25.22 -3.14
CA MET A 35 -25.10 24.82 -3.86
C MET A 35 -24.92 25.57 -5.19
N SER A 36 -25.69 26.63 -5.43
CA SER A 36 -25.62 27.43 -6.67
C SER A 36 -24.22 28.00 -6.95
N LYS A 37 -23.48 28.38 -5.90
CA LYS A 37 -22.10 28.89 -5.97
C LYS A 37 -21.04 27.86 -5.57
N PHE A 38 -21.40 26.58 -5.49
CA PHE A 38 -20.47 25.54 -5.09
C PHE A 38 -19.43 25.28 -6.18
N ALA A 39 -18.16 25.51 -5.85
CA ALA A 39 -17.06 25.14 -6.73
C ALA A 39 -16.90 23.61 -6.73
N LYS A 40 -16.98 23.00 -7.92
CA LYS A 40 -16.78 21.56 -8.08
C LYS A 40 -15.39 21.16 -7.57
N ASN A 41 -15.33 20.19 -6.66
CA ASN A 41 -14.08 19.63 -6.14
C ASN A 41 -13.67 18.37 -6.93
N SER A 42 -12.37 18.20 -7.17
CA SER A 42 -11.80 17.06 -7.91
C SER A 42 -11.63 15.79 -7.08
N GLN A 43 -11.61 15.91 -5.75
CA GLN A 43 -11.42 14.81 -4.80
C GLN A 43 -12.74 14.39 -4.14
N TRP A 44 -13.68 15.32 -3.98
CA TRP A 44 -14.93 15.11 -3.26
C TRP A 44 -16.16 15.40 -4.12
N THR A 45 -17.18 14.57 -3.99
CA THR A 45 -18.50 14.77 -4.56
C THR A 45 -19.48 15.10 -3.45
N TYR A 46 -20.20 16.21 -3.61
CA TYR A 46 -21.35 16.52 -2.75
C TYR A 46 -22.48 15.51 -3.02
N ILE A 47 -23.01 14.91 -1.95
CA ILE A 47 -24.10 13.93 -2.01
C ILE A 47 -25.41 14.55 -1.53
N ALA A 48 -25.38 15.10 -0.31
CA ALA A 48 -26.54 15.68 0.36
C ALA A 48 -26.07 16.67 1.43
N GLY A 49 -26.97 17.53 1.89
CA GLY A 49 -26.69 18.40 3.02
C GLY A 49 -27.97 18.87 3.69
N ASN A 50 -27.95 18.85 5.01
CA ASN A 50 -29.06 19.22 5.86
C ASN A 50 -28.67 20.41 6.73
N VAL A 51 -29.65 21.25 7.05
CA VAL A 51 -29.48 22.37 7.98
C VAL A 51 -30.43 22.12 9.16
N LEU A 52 -29.88 22.17 10.37
CA LEU A 52 -30.59 21.98 11.61
C LEU A 52 -30.37 23.22 12.48
N SER A 53 -31.43 23.85 12.98
CA SER A 53 -31.34 24.90 14.01
C SER A 53 -32.09 24.48 15.26
N GLY A 54 -31.57 24.83 16.43
CA GLY A 54 -32.24 24.53 17.70
C GLY A 54 -31.55 25.14 18.92
N SER A 55 -31.81 24.53 20.07
CA SER A 55 -31.18 24.84 21.36
C SER A 55 -30.31 23.69 21.87
N ASN A 56 -29.09 24.01 22.32
CA ASN A 56 -28.24 23.02 22.99
C ASN A 56 -28.70 22.78 24.44
N ILE A 57 -28.07 21.81 25.12
CA ILE A 57 -28.33 21.48 26.54
C ILE A 57 -28.17 22.71 27.47
N GLY A 58 -27.33 23.69 27.08
CA GLY A 58 -27.09 24.95 27.80
C GLY A 58 -28.06 26.09 27.51
N ASN A 59 -29.12 25.87 26.71
CA ASN A 59 -30.00 26.94 26.21
C ASN A 59 -29.28 28.00 25.35
N ASP A 60 -28.18 27.62 24.70
CA ASP A 60 -27.51 28.45 23.70
C ASP A 60 -28.13 28.19 22.32
N PRO A 61 -28.37 29.25 21.52
CA PRO A 61 -28.81 29.09 20.14
C PRO A 61 -27.71 28.41 19.30
N TYR A 62 -28.08 27.38 18.55
CA TYR A 62 -27.14 26.70 17.64
C TYR A 62 -27.73 26.48 16.25
N LEU A 63 -26.82 26.46 15.27
CA LEU A 63 -27.09 26.09 13.89
C LEU A 63 -26.05 25.06 13.47
N GLU A 64 -26.48 23.88 13.06
CA GLU A 64 -25.63 22.81 12.55
C GLU A 64 -25.92 22.58 11.05
N ILE A 65 -24.87 22.63 10.24
CA ILE A 65 -24.91 22.28 8.83
C ILE A 65 -24.22 20.94 8.65
N GLU A 66 -24.98 19.94 8.23
CA GLU A 66 -24.48 18.60 7.95
C GLU A 66 -24.21 18.46 6.45
N LEU A 67 -22.98 18.13 6.06
CA LEU A 67 -22.55 17.93 4.68
C LEU A 67 -22.15 16.48 4.46
N HIS A 68 -22.83 15.81 3.54
CA HIS A 68 -22.52 14.44 3.13
C HIS A 68 -21.65 14.48 1.88
N LEU A 69 -20.38 14.08 2.05
CA LEU A 69 -19.36 14.11 1.03
C LEU A 69 -18.92 12.68 0.68
N GLY A 70 -18.84 12.37 -0.61
CA GLY A 70 -18.27 11.13 -1.13
C GLY A 70 -16.89 11.34 -1.70
N ARG A 71 -15.94 10.43 -1.45
CA ARG A 71 -14.62 10.49 -2.08
C ARG A 71 -14.68 9.98 -3.53
N ARG A 72 -13.99 10.66 -4.45
CA ARG A 72 -13.75 10.15 -5.81
C ARG A 72 -12.62 9.13 -5.79
N SER A 73 -12.96 7.85 -5.87
CA SER A 73 -12.02 6.72 -5.74
C SER A 73 -11.18 6.42 -6.98
N GLU A 74 -11.58 6.91 -8.16
CA GLU A 74 -10.96 6.55 -9.46
C GLU A 74 -9.45 6.81 -9.49
N PHE A 75 -9.01 7.98 -9.00
CA PHE A 75 -7.59 8.32 -8.93
C PHE A 75 -6.83 7.41 -7.96
N TYR A 76 -7.41 7.06 -6.82
CA TYR A 76 -6.77 6.18 -5.85
C TYR A 76 -6.58 4.76 -6.41
N ILE A 77 -7.53 4.26 -7.20
CA ILE A 77 -7.40 2.94 -7.84
C ILE A 77 -6.25 2.95 -8.86
N VAL A 78 -6.21 3.95 -9.74
CA VAL A 78 -5.21 4.01 -10.82
C VAL A 78 -3.81 4.28 -10.30
N TYR A 79 -3.65 5.18 -9.31
CA TYR A 79 -2.33 5.61 -8.85
C TYR A 79 -1.80 4.85 -7.63
N ILE A 80 -2.63 4.09 -6.92
CA ILE A 80 -2.19 3.27 -5.77
C ILE A 80 -2.33 1.78 -6.07
N ILE A 81 -3.48 1.29 -6.52
CA ILE A 81 -3.71 -0.16 -6.65
C ILE A 81 -2.93 -0.75 -7.84
N ILE A 82 -2.99 -0.10 -9.01
CA ILE A 82 -2.31 -0.60 -10.22
C ILE A 82 -0.79 -0.70 -10.02
N PRO A 83 -0.07 0.33 -9.52
CA PRO A 83 1.37 0.25 -9.38
C PRO A 83 1.78 -0.78 -8.31
N VAL A 84 1.06 -0.87 -7.19
CA VAL A 84 1.38 -1.82 -6.12
C VAL A 84 1.22 -3.28 -6.59
N THR A 85 0.17 -3.57 -7.37
CA THR A 85 -0.05 -4.92 -7.92
C THR A 85 0.98 -5.29 -8.98
N LEU A 86 1.32 -4.37 -9.89
CA LEU A 86 2.40 -4.55 -10.87
C LEU A 86 3.74 -4.79 -10.19
N LEU A 87 4.08 -3.98 -9.18
CA LEU A 87 5.33 -4.12 -8.45
C LEU A 87 5.39 -5.43 -7.65
N GLY A 88 4.28 -5.85 -7.04
CA GLY A 88 4.17 -7.17 -6.40
C GLY A 88 4.44 -8.31 -7.40
N ALA A 89 3.94 -8.20 -8.63
CA ALA A 89 4.25 -9.17 -9.68
C ALA A 89 5.74 -9.17 -10.05
N VAL A 90 6.32 -8.00 -10.31
CA VAL A 90 7.75 -7.84 -10.65
C VAL A 90 8.65 -8.46 -9.57
N ASN A 91 8.32 -8.26 -8.30
CA ASN A 91 9.06 -8.82 -7.18
C ASN A 91 9.10 -10.36 -7.18
N ASN A 92 8.03 -11.03 -7.65
CA ASN A 92 8.04 -12.49 -7.85
C ASN A 92 8.87 -12.89 -9.08
N PHE A 93 8.86 -12.09 -10.15
CA PHE A 93 9.64 -12.35 -11.36
C PHE A 93 11.16 -12.26 -11.14
N VAL A 94 11.62 -11.48 -10.16
CA VAL A 94 13.04 -11.40 -9.78
C VAL A 94 13.60 -12.77 -9.36
N PHE A 95 12.79 -13.65 -8.75
CA PHE A 95 13.21 -15.01 -8.38
C PHE A 95 13.22 -16.02 -9.53
N LEU A 96 12.48 -15.75 -10.61
CA LEU A 96 12.45 -16.61 -11.81
C LEU A 96 13.71 -16.48 -12.66
N LEU A 97 14.51 -15.45 -12.41
CA LEU A 97 15.68 -15.07 -13.15
C LEU A 97 16.93 -15.80 -12.55
N PRO A 98 17.51 -16.84 -13.20
CA PRO A 98 18.55 -17.70 -12.61
C PRO A 98 19.86 -16.96 -12.26
N ALA A 99 20.40 -17.21 -11.07
CA ALA A 99 21.55 -16.52 -10.50
C ALA A 99 22.91 -16.94 -11.12
N SER A 100 23.09 -16.76 -12.43
CA SER A 100 24.33 -17.12 -13.13
C SER A 100 25.29 -15.95 -13.39
N SER A 101 24.97 -14.73 -12.95
CA SER A 101 25.85 -13.57 -13.09
C SER A 101 25.74 -12.65 -11.86
N GLY A 102 26.88 -12.29 -11.26
CA GLY A 102 26.94 -11.49 -10.04
C GLY A 102 26.36 -10.07 -10.15
N GLU A 103 26.12 -9.58 -11.38
CA GLU A 103 25.44 -8.30 -11.62
C GLU A 103 23.92 -8.37 -11.31
N ARG A 104 23.34 -9.57 -11.37
CA ARG A 104 21.88 -9.79 -11.29
C ARG A 104 21.34 -9.70 -9.87
N SER A 105 22.15 -10.06 -8.88
CA SER A 105 21.83 -9.89 -7.46
C SER A 105 21.70 -8.43 -7.07
N SER A 106 22.59 -7.57 -7.58
CA SER A 106 22.51 -6.12 -7.35
C SER A 106 21.24 -5.53 -7.95
N VAL A 107 20.89 -5.91 -9.19
CA VAL A 107 19.64 -5.49 -9.84
C VAL A 107 18.41 -5.96 -9.05
N ALA A 108 18.42 -7.19 -8.54
CA ALA A 108 17.34 -7.72 -7.70
C ALA A 108 17.13 -6.91 -6.41
N ILE A 109 18.22 -6.57 -5.71
CA ILE A 109 18.17 -5.76 -4.48
C ILE A 109 17.67 -4.34 -4.78
N THR A 110 18.15 -3.72 -5.87
CA THR A 110 17.75 -2.35 -6.24
C THR A 110 16.27 -2.27 -6.62
N VAL A 111 15.74 -3.25 -7.36
CA VAL A 111 14.31 -3.34 -7.69
C VAL A 111 13.47 -3.54 -6.42
N PHE A 112 13.93 -4.41 -5.52
CA PHE A 112 13.29 -4.64 -4.23
C PHE A 112 13.25 -3.37 -3.36
N LEU A 113 14.38 -2.67 -3.23
CA LEU A 113 14.47 -1.45 -2.44
C LEU A 113 13.60 -0.33 -3.05
N SER A 114 13.57 -0.22 -4.37
CA SER A 114 12.69 0.72 -5.09
C SER A 114 11.21 0.43 -4.81
N PHE A 115 10.83 -0.85 -4.71
CA PHE A 115 9.49 -1.24 -4.31
C PHE A 115 9.16 -0.79 -2.88
N VAL A 116 10.04 -1.05 -1.91
CA VAL A 116 9.81 -0.64 -0.51
C VAL A 116 9.62 0.87 -0.41
N VAL A 117 10.49 1.64 -1.06
CA VAL A 117 10.42 3.11 -1.07
C VAL A 117 9.11 3.59 -1.68
N TYR A 118 8.65 2.97 -2.77
CA TYR A 118 7.36 3.31 -3.38
C TYR A 118 6.18 3.05 -2.44
N LEU A 119 6.19 1.93 -1.72
CA LEU A 119 5.14 1.62 -0.75
C LEU A 119 5.14 2.56 0.44
N GLU A 120 6.32 2.95 0.91
CA GLU A 120 6.45 3.93 1.97
C GLU A 120 5.93 5.30 1.52
N LEU A 121 6.23 5.70 0.28
CA LEU A 121 5.70 6.92 -0.32
C LEU A 121 4.17 6.90 -0.35
N VAL A 122 3.57 5.80 -0.80
CA VAL A 122 2.11 5.62 -0.80
C VAL A 122 1.54 5.73 0.62
N ASN A 123 2.17 5.07 1.59
CA ASN A 123 1.74 5.10 2.99
C ASN A 123 1.76 6.52 3.58
N ARG A 124 2.72 7.35 3.18
CA ARG A 124 2.80 8.76 3.59
C ARG A 124 1.73 9.65 2.94
N ASN A 125 1.24 9.29 1.76
CA ASN A 125 0.20 10.05 1.04
C ASN A 125 -1.22 9.74 1.53
N ILE A 126 -1.44 8.59 2.18
CA ILE A 126 -2.74 8.21 2.74
C ILE A 126 -2.85 8.82 4.14
N PRO A 127 -3.91 9.60 4.44
CA PRO A 127 -4.02 10.31 5.72
C PRO A 127 -4.11 9.32 6.88
N LEU A 128 -3.13 9.36 7.79
CA LEU A 128 -3.10 8.60 9.04
C LEU A 128 -4.44 8.76 9.75
N SER A 129 -5.29 7.73 9.66
CA SER A 129 -6.64 7.77 10.24
C SER A 129 -6.60 7.05 11.58
N SER A 130 -6.70 7.80 12.68
CA SER A 130 -6.94 7.25 14.00
C SER A 130 -8.45 7.01 14.19
N ASP A 131 -8.83 5.73 14.12
CA ASP A 131 -10.14 5.11 14.35
C ASP A 131 -11.29 5.34 13.34
N PRO A 132 -11.98 4.27 12.88
CA PRO A 132 -11.53 2.88 12.76
C PRO A 132 -10.57 2.71 11.57
N MET A 133 -9.52 1.89 11.75
CA MET A 133 -8.51 1.61 10.73
C MET A 133 -9.15 1.21 9.40
N ALA A 134 -8.82 1.97 8.34
CA ALA A 134 -9.32 1.69 7.00
C ALA A 134 -8.72 0.39 6.44
N PHE A 135 -9.47 -0.33 5.60
CA PHE A 135 -9.01 -1.58 4.97
C PHE A 135 -7.68 -1.45 4.22
N ILE A 136 -7.39 -0.26 3.68
CA ILE A 136 -6.11 0.05 3.02
C ILE A 136 -4.92 -0.12 3.96
N TYR A 137 -5.05 0.14 5.26
CA TYR A 137 -3.97 -0.04 6.23
C TYR A 137 -3.65 -1.51 6.47
N TYR A 138 -4.68 -2.37 6.56
CA TYR A 138 -4.46 -3.82 6.64
C TYR A 138 -3.77 -4.35 5.39
N TYR A 139 -4.13 -3.82 4.22
CA TYR A 139 -3.48 -4.15 2.95
C TYR A 139 -2.00 -3.71 2.96
N LEU A 140 -1.70 -2.48 3.37
CA LEU A 140 -0.33 -1.96 3.44
C LEU A 140 0.52 -2.70 4.48
N MET A 141 -0.04 -3.06 5.64
CA MET A 141 0.67 -3.85 6.67
C MET A 141 1.03 -5.25 6.15
N ASN A 142 0.11 -5.93 5.48
CA ASN A 142 0.39 -7.22 4.83
C ASN A 142 1.51 -7.07 3.78
N LEU A 143 1.53 -5.95 3.07
CA LEU A 143 2.53 -5.68 2.05
C LEU A 143 3.92 -5.37 2.63
N MET A 144 4.00 -4.66 3.76
CA MET A 144 5.25 -4.46 4.50
C MET A 144 5.80 -5.77 5.06
N MET A 145 4.93 -6.64 5.58
CA MET A 145 5.32 -7.98 6.02
C MET A 145 5.82 -8.85 4.86
N TYR A 146 5.11 -8.83 3.72
CA TYR A 146 5.52 -9.50 2.49
C TYR A 146 6.89 -9.01 2.02
N SER A 147 7.07 -7.69 1.92
CA SER A 147 8.34 -7.07 1.58
C SER A 147 9.48 -7.53 2.50
N SER A 148 9.27 -7.53 3.82
CA SER A 148 10.28 -7.98 4.79
C SER A 148 10.69 -9.45 4.60
N THR A 149 9.73 -10.34 4.32
CA THR A 149 10.04 -11.75 4.04
C THR A 149 10.82 -11.92 2.74
N VAL A 150 10.46 -11.18 1.69
CA VAL A 150 11.18 -11.18 0.40
C VAL A 150 12.62 -10.73 0.61
N PHE A 151 12.86 -9.66 1.38
CA PHE A 151 14.21 -9.19 1.68
C PHE A 151 15.05 -10.28 2.35
N PHE A 152 14.48 -10.98 3.32
CA PHE A 152 15.12 -12.11 3.98
C PHE A 152 15.48 -13.23 2.99
N PHE A 153 14.55 -13.59 2.09
CA PHE A 153 14.81 -14.57 1.03
C PHE A 153 15.89 -14.10 0.05
N CYS A 154 15.93 -12.82 -0.31
CA CYS A 154 17.00 -12.24 -1.13
C CYS A 154 18.34 -12.41 -0.44
N ILE A 155 18.49 -12.01 0.83
CA ILE A 155 19.74 -12.20 1.58
C ILE A 155 20.13 -13.67 1.63
N MET A 156 19.19 -14.57 1.92
CA MET A 156 19.47 -16.01 1.96
C MET A 156 19.92 -16.54 0.59
N ALA A 157 19.30 -16.11 -0.50
CA ALA A 157 19.69 -16.49 -1.86
C ALA A 157 21.12 -16.01 -2.19
N LEU A 158 21.47 -14.79 -1.80
CA LEU A 158 22.85 -14.27 -1.94
C LEU A 158 23.84 -15.08 -1.12
N ARG A 159 23.50 -15.35 0.15
CA ARG A 159 24.34 -16.17 1.04
C ARG A 159 24.57 -17.58 0.52
N ILE A 160 23.57 -18.19 -0.14
CA ILE A 160 23.71 -19.51 -0.77
C ILE A 160 24.57 -19.42 -2.02
N HIS A 161 24.38 -18.41 -2.86
CA HIS A 161 25.15 -18.21 -4.08
C HIS A 161 26.65 -17.99 -3.81
N ASP A 162 26.99 -17.18 -2.81
CA ASP A 162 28.39 -16.92 -2.43
C ASP A 162 29.07 -18.11 -1.75
N ARG A 163 28.29 -19.11 -1.30
CA ARG A 163 28.80 -20.31 -0.64
C ARG A 163 29.30 -21.31 -1.70
N LYS A 164 30.60 -21.30 -1.98
CA LYS A 164 31.28 -22.29 -2.85
C LYS A 164 31.41 -23.71 -2.24
N GLY A 165 30.74 -24.02 -1.12
CA GLY A 165 30.88 -25.29 -0.37
C GLY A 165 29.54 -25.99 -0.11
N ASN A 166 29.59 -27.24 0.39
CA ASN A 166 28.44 -28.13 0.58
C ASN A 166 27.20 -27.40 1.13
N ILE A 167 26.15 -27.37 0.30
CA ILE A 167 24.86 -26.78 0.61
C ILE A 167 24.24 -27.59 1.77
N PRO A 168 23.76 -26.97 2.86
CA PRO A 168 23.17 -27.72 3.97
C PRO A 168 21.92 -28.49 3.51
N LEU A 169 21.76 -29.72 4.01
CA LEU A 169 20.71 -30.68 3.60
C LEU A 169 19.28 -30.12 3.68
N CYS A 170 19.02 -29.18 4.58
CA CYS A 170 17.72 -28.52 4.72
C CYS A 170 17.36 -27.69 3.47
N ILE A 171 18.33 -26.98 2.90
CA ILE A 171 18.15 -26.17 1.68
C ILE A 171 17.99 -27.08 0.47
N GLN A 172 18.75 -28.18 0.41
CA GLN A 172 18.64 -29.16 -0.67
C GLN A 172 17.26 -29.84 -0.70
N LYS A 173 16.71 -30.19 0.47
CA LYS A 173 15.33 -30.70 0.59
C LYS A 173 14.29 -29.65 0.21
N PHE A 174 14.51 -28.38 0.56
CA PHE A 174 13.60 -27.28 0.20
C PHE A 174 13.59 -27.02 -1.32
N VAL A 175 14.76 -27.02 -1.97
CA VAL A 175 14.88 -26.85 -3.42
C VAL A 175 14.30 -28.04 -4.19
N LEU A 176 14.49 -29.27 -3.70
CA LEU A 176 13.88 -30.46 -4.30
C LEU A 176 12.35 -30.49 -4.10
N TYR A 177 11.87 -29.91 -3.00
CA TYR A 177 10.44 -29.76 -2.74
C TYR A 177 9.80 -28.72 -3.66
N THR A 178 10.47 -27.58 -3.91
CA THR A 178 9.97 -26.54 -4.82
C THR A 178 10.11 -26.93 -6.29
N GLN A 179 11.13 -27.71 -6.68
CA GLN A 179 11.28 -28.30 -8.02
C GLN A 179 10.28 -29.42 -8.34
N LYS A 180 9.49 -29.90 -7.36
CA LYS A 180 8.40 -30.86 -7.61
C LYS A 180 7.15 -30.23 -8.23
N ARG A 181 7.10 -28.91 -8.46
CA ARG A 181 6.12 -28.30 -9.37
C ARG A 181 6.69 -28.32 -10.81
N PRO A 182 5.96 -28.87 -11.80
CA PRO A 182 6.55 -29.22 -13.08
C PRO A 182 6.69 -27.97 -13.96
N CYS A 183 7.91 -27.49 -14.15
CA CYS A 183 8.27 -26.77 -15.37
C CYS A 183 9.66 -27.19 -15.81
N CYS A 184 9.65 -28.18 -16.72
CA CYS A 184 10.65 -28.55 -17.70
C CYS A 184 12.14 -28.42 -17.31
N LYS A 185 12.69 -29.52 -16.78
CA LYS A 185 14.11 -29.88 -16.98
C LYS A 185 14.41 -29.92 -18.49
N ARG A 186 15.46 -29.21 -18.93
CA ARG A 186 16.27 -29.64 -20.07
C ARG A 186 17.65 -30.02 -19.56
N ARG A 187 17.96 -31.31 -19.74
CA ARG A 187 19.22 -31.99 -19.41
C ARG A 187 20.18 -31.78 -20.58
N SER A 188 21.43 -31.40 -20.31
CA SER A 188 22.56 -31.73 -21.18
C SER A 188 23.70 -32.20 -20.28
N ASN A 189 24.03 -33.48 -20.38
CA ASN A 189 25.20 -34.11 -19.78
C ASN A 189 26.23 -34.31 -20.89
N SER A 190 27.48 -33.90 -20.64
CA SER A 190 28.73 -34.51 -21.14
C SER A 190 29.84 -33.89 -20.29
N VAL A 191 30.22 -34.44 -19.14
CA VAL A 191 31.26 -35.48 -18.95
C VAL A 191 32.42 -35.33 -19.92
N SER A 192 33.54 -34.82 -19.40
CA SER A 192 34.90 -35.36 -19.55
C SER A 192 35.82 -34.60 -18.60
N ASP A 193 36.18 -35.25 -17.48
CA ASP A 193 37.40 -34.96 -16.74
C ASP A 193 38.63 -35.47 -17.54
N ASP A 194 39.80 -34.97 -17.16
CA ASP A 194 41.17 -35.38 -17.52
C ASP A 194 41.89 -34.62 -18.64
N ALA A 195 42.66 -33.59 -18.25
CA ALA A 195 44.03 -33.39 -18.74
C ALA A 195 44.84 -32.53 -17.75
N VAL A 196 45.63 -33.24 -16.96
CA VAL A 196 46.79 -32.79 -16.19
C VAL A 196 47.75 -31.98 -17.08
N VAL A 197 48.15 -30.77 -16.66
CA VAL A 197 49.51 -30.25 -16.90
C VAL A 197 49.95 -29.39 -15.70
N LYS A 198 50.78 -29.99 -14.85
CA LYS A 198 51.73 -29.28 -13.97
C LYS A 198 52.81 -28.68 -14.87
N ILE A 199 53.10 -27.40 -14.74
CA ILE A 199 54.35 -26.83 -15.22
C ILE A 199 55.13 -26.37 -13.99
N HIS A 200 56.28 -26.99 -13.78
CA HIS A 200 57.36 -26.49 -12.93
C HIS A 200 58.66 -26.56 -13.75
N PRO A 201 59.73 -25.88 -13.29
CA PRO A 201 60.34 -24.74 -13.95
C PRO A 201 61.60 -25.10 -14.76
N THR A 202 62.02 -24.17 -15.60
CA THR A 202 63.42 -23.92 -15.98
C THR A 202 63.59 -22.44 -16.22
#